data_AF-M5FXL6-F1
#
_entry.id   AF-M5FXL6-F1
#
_cell.length_a   1.000
_cell.length_b   1.000
_cell.length_c   1.000
_cell.angle_alpha   90.00
_cell.angle_beta   90.00
_cell.angle_gamma   90.00
#
_symmetry.space_group_name_H-M   'P 1'
#
loop_
_entity.id
_entity.type
_entity.pdbx_description
1 polymer ?
#
loop_
_entity_poly.entity_id
_entity_poly.type
_entity_poly.pdbx_seq_one_letter_code
_entity_poly.pdbx_strand_id
1 'polypeptide(L)'
;ICVTVIAVCTANQVGHPVIGGIGVAFIYVFLAVFAFAWTPCQHLYPVEVLSFENRGKGLATLNLMNNLVKIINTYVPPVAINNIGWRFHIFYAVFDAAGIAFIHKFFVETKGRSLEEMDDIFAASNPVHASLQEAPKVKFTTQADREAIPL
;
A
#
# COMPACT_ATOMS: atom_id res chain seq x y z
N ILE A 1 -12.56 -0.52 7.83
CA ILE A 1 -13.78 -1.34 8.09
C ILE A 1 -13.47 -2.52 9.01
N CYS A 2 -12.51 -3.40 8.68
CA CYS A 2 -12.17 -4.52 9.57
C CYS A 2 -11.67 -4.05 10.96
N VAL A 3 -10.80 -3.03 11.00
CA VAL A 3 -10.26 -2.47 12.26
C VAL A 3 -11.34 -1.83 13.14
N THR A 4 -12.35 -1.19 12.54
CA THR A 4 -13.48 -0.62 13.29
C THR A 4 -14.40 -1.70 13.86
N VAL A 5 -14.58 -2.80 13.14
CA VAL A 5 -15.33 -3.97 13.64
C VAL A 5 -14.58 -4.62 14.81
N ILE A 6 -13.26 -4.79 14.69
CA ILE A 6 -12.42 -5.33 15.77
C ILE A 6 -12.52 -4.45 17.02
N ALA A 7 -12.42 -3.11 16.88
CA ALA A 7 -12.56 -2.18 17.99
C ALA A 7 -13.91 -2.31 18.72
N VAL A 8 -15.01 -2.46 17.97
CA VAL A 8 -16.36 -2.63 18.51
C VAL A 8 -16.54 -4.00 19.19
N CYS A 9 -15.98 -5.06 18.63
CA CYS A 9 -15.98 -6.39 19.25
C CYS A 9 -15.18 -6.40 20.56
N THR A 10 -14.01 -5.74 20.59
CA THR A 10 -13.17 -5.63 21.80
C THR A 10 -13.82 -4.77 22.89
N ALA A 11 -14.60 -3.75 22.52
CA ALA A 11 -15.35 -2.94 23.49
C ALA A 11 -16.50 -3.72 24.17
N ASN A 12 -17.11 -4.68 23.47
CA ASN A 12 -18.27 -5.45 23.95
C ASN A 12 -17.90 -6.87 24.44
N GLN A 13 -16.61 -7.18 24.58
CA GLN A 13 -16.17 -8.54 24.95
C GLN A 13 -16.49 -8.93 26.41
N VAL A 14 -16.77 -7.94 27.28
CA VAL A 14 -17.04 -8.18 28.70
C VAL A 14 -18.45 -8.76 28.85
N GLY A 15 -18.54 -10.08 28.98
CA GLY A 15 -19.79 -10.81 29.23
C GLY A 15 -20.29 -11.70 28.09
N HIS A 16 -19.70 -11.62 26.89
CA HIS A 16 -20.11 -12.42 25.72
C HIS A 16 -18.90 -13.05 25.00
N PRO A 17 -18.55 -14.32 25.29
CA PRO A 17 -17.38 -14.97 24.70
C PRO A 17 -17.47 -15.17 23.18
N VAL A 18 -18.69 -15.20 22.64
CA VAL A 18 -18.95 -15.32 21.18
C VAL A 18 -18.43 -14.08 20.43
N ILE A 19 -18.50 -12.89 21.03
CA ILE A 19 -18.07 -11.63 20.39
C ILE A 19 -16.53 -11.60 20.25
N GLY A 20 -15.80 -12.19 21.19
CA GLY A 20 -14.35 -12.34 21.10
C GLY A 20 -13.94 -13.23 19.92
N GLY A 21 -14.63 -14.34 19.71
CA GLY A 21 -14.38 -15.24 18.57
C GLY A 21 -14.60 -14.57 17.21
N ILE A 22 -15.65 -13.74 17.10
CA ILE A 22 -15.92 -12.95 15.90
C ILE A 22 -14.77 -11.94 15.65
N GLY A 23 -14.31 -11.24 16.70
CA GLY A 23 -13.18 -10.32 16.59
C GLY A 23 -11.90 -10.99 16.06
N VAL A 24 -11.58 -12.19 16.56
CA VAL A 24 -10.42 -12.97 16.11
C VAL A 24 -10.55 -13.40 14.65
N ALA A 25 -11.73 -13.86 14.23
CA ALA A 25 -11.97 -14.22 12.83
C ALA A 25 -11.74 -13.04 11.87
N PHE A 26 -12.22 -11.84 12.23
CA PHE A 26 -12.01 -10.62 11.44
C PHE A 26 -10.53 -10.17 11.42
N ILE A 27 -9.75 -10.40 12.49
CA ILE A 27 -8.31 -10.15 12.49
C ILE A 27 -7.60 -11.03 11.46
N TYR A 28 -7.93 -12.32 11.38
CA TYR A 28 -7.32 -13.22 10.41
C TYR A 28 -7.69 -12.87 8.96
N VAL A 29 -8.95 -12.51 8.70
CA VAL A 29 -9.37 -12.04 7.37
C VAL A 29 -8.62 -10.76 6.98
N PHE A 30 -8.51 -9.81 7.90
CA PHE A 30 -7.72 -8.59 7.69
C PHE A 30 -6.26 -8.91 7.39
N LEU A 31 -5.64 -9.80 8.17
CA LEU A 31 -4.25 -10.18 8.00
C LEU A 31 -4.00 -10.85 6.63
N ALA A 32 -4.92 -11.72 6.19
CA ALA A 32 -4.84 -12.36 4.88
C ALA A 32 -4.88 -11.30 3.76
N VAL A 33 -5.87 -10.40 3.76
CA VAL A 33 -5.97 -9.34 2.75
C VAL A 33 -4.75 -8.41 2.79
N PHE A 34 -4.27 -8.06 3.98
CA PHE A 34 -3.09 -7.22 4.14
C PHE A 34 -1.80 -7.90 3.62
N ALA A 35 -1.65 -9.20 3.86
CA ALA A 35 -0.52 -9.96 3.36
C ALA A 35 -0.53 -10.06 1.82
N PHE A 36 -1.70 -10.29 1.21
CA PHE A 36 -1.81 -10.50 -0.24
C PHE A 36 -1.86 -9.21 -1.06
N ALA A 37 -2.51 -8.15 -0.57
CA ALA A 37 -2.68 -6.91 -1.33
C ALA A 37 -1.65 -5.85 -0.94
N TRP A 38 -1.54 -5.56 0.35
CA TRP A 38 -0.76 -4.41 0.82
C TRP A 38 0.75 -4.67 0.79
N THR A 39 1.17 -5.80 1.34
CA THR A 39 2.60 -6.14 1.47
C THR A 39 3.34 -6.18 0.13
N PRO A 40 2.85 -6.86 -0.92
CA PRO A 40 3.51 -6.82 -2.22
C PRO A 40 3.39 -5.46 -2.90
N CYS A 41 2.26 -4.76 -2.77
CA CYS A 41 2.07 -3.44 -3.37
C CYS A 41 3.09 -2.40 -2.84
N GLN A 42 3.38 -2.42 -1.53
CA GLN A 42 4.36 -1.53 -0.91
C GLN A 42 5.79 -1.70 -1.47
N HIS A 43 6.15 -2.92 -1.89
CA HIS A 43 7.47 -3.20 -2.47
C HIS A 43 7.49 -3.05 -3.99
N LEU A 44 6.34 -3.25 -4.64
CA LEU A 44 6.18 -3.13 -6.08
C LEU A 44 6.22 -1.66 -6.54
N TYR A 45 5.54 -0.76 -5.83
CA TYR A 45 5.48 0.64 -6.23
C TYR A 45 6.86 1.32 -6.38
N PRO A 46 7.81 1.20 -5.44
CA PRO A 46 9.13 1.82 -5.60
C PRO A 46 9.99 1.16 -6.69
N VAL A 47 9.73 -0.09 -7.10
CA VAL A 47 10.45 -0.65 -8.26
C VAL A 47 9.92 -0.10 -9.58
N GLU A 48 8.64 0.27 -9.64
CA GLU A 48 8.01 0.87 -10.83
C GLU A 48 8.34 2.36 -10.99
N VAL A 49 8.50 3.08 -9.88
CA VAL A 49 8.75 4.53 -9.89
C VAL A 49 10.24 4.90 -9.97
N LEU A 50 11.16 4.02 -9.55
CA LEU A 50 12.60 4.31 -9.62
C LEU A 50 13.26 3.78 -10.89
N SER A 51 14.10 4.63 -11.49
CA SER A 51 15.04 4.26 -12.56
C SER A 51 16.01 3.14 -12.13
N PHE A 52 16.45 2.33 -13.10
CA PHE A 52 17.25 1.12 -12.90
C PHE A 52 18.50 1.34 -12.04
N GLU A 53 19.18 2.48 -12.21
CA GLU A 53 20.43 2.77 -11.51
C GLU A 53 20.23 3.04 -10.00
N ASN A 54 19.09 3.65 -9.64
CA ASN A 54 18.81 4.06 -8.25
C ASN A 54 17.95 3.04 -7.49
N ARG A 55 17.31 2.09 -8.20
CA ARG A 55 16.38 1.11 -7.62
C ARG A 55 16.96 0.38 -6.39
N GLY A 56 18.22 -0.05 -6.45
CA GLY A 56 18.87 -0.74 -5.33
C GLY A 56 18.97 0.11 -4.05
N LYS A 57 19.33 1.39 -4.18
CA LYS A 57 19.43 2.32 -3.05
C LYS A 57 18.05 2.66 -2.49
N GLY A 58 17.06 2.88 -3.37
CA GLY A 58 15.68 3.18 -2.95
C GLY A 58 15.03 2.03 -2.17
N LEU A 59 15.21 0.79 -2.62
CA LEU A 59 14.70 -0.37 -1.90
C LEU A 59 15.40 -0.57 -0.55
N ALA A 60 16.71 -0.32 -0.46
CA ALA A 60 17.43 -0.40 0.81
C ALA A 60 16.91 0.63 1.83
N THR A 61 16.71 1.89 1.42
CA THR A 61 16.14 2.94 2.28
C THR A 61 14.70 2.64 2.70
N LEU A 62 13.87 2.14 1.78
CA LEU A 62 12.51 1.70 2.09
C LEU A 62 12.50 0.63 3.18
N ASN A 63 13.34 -0.41 3.01
CA ASN A 63 13.44 -1.49 3.99
C ASN A 63 13.92 -1.00 5.35
N LEU A 64 14.90 -0.09 5.38
CA LEU A 64 15.38 0.52 6.62
C LEU A 64 14.25 1.27 7.33
N MET A 65 13.54 2.15 6.62
CA MET A 65 12.43 2.92 7.18
C MET A 65 11.29 2.01 7.67
N ASN A 66 10.95 0.99 6.88
CA ASN A 66 9.93 0.01 7.24
C ASN A 66 10.29 -0.74 8.53
N ASN A 67 11.55 -1.12 8.71
CA ASN A 67 12.02 -1.77 9.93
C ASN A 67 11.98 -0.82 11.15
N LEU A 68 12.33 0.45 10.98
CA LEU A 68 12.21 1.45 12.06
C LEU A 68 10.75 1.63 12.51
N VAL A 69 9.82 1.77 11.56
CA VAL A 69 8.39 1.89 11.87
C VAL A 69 7.86 0.60 12.52
N LYS A 70 8.29 -0.58 12.08
CA LYS A 70 7.91 -1.87 12.70
C LYS A 70 8.35 -1.98 14.15
N ILE A 71 9.53 -1.49 14.50
CA ILE A 71 10.01 -1.45 15.88
C ILE A 71 9.03 -0.64 16.74
N ILE A 72 8.71 0.59 16.31
CA ILE A 72 7.74 1.45 17.01
C ILE A 72 6.40 0.74 17.16
N ASN A 73 5.90 0.14 16.08
CA ASN A 73 4.62 -0.55 16.06
C ASN A 73 4.60 -1.86 16.88
N THR A 74 5.75 -2.40 17.26
CA THR A 74 5.82 -3.58 18.14
C THR A 74 5.82 -3.19 19.62
N TYR A 75 6.45 -2.07 19.98
CA TYR A 75 6.59 -1.64 21.38
C TYR A 75 5.50 -0.67 21.85
N VAL A 76 4.95 0.18 20.97
CA VAL A 76 3.93 1.16 21.35
C VAL A 76 2.56 0.51 21.67
N PRO A 77 2.06 -0.45 20.89
CA PRO A 77 0.74 -1.03 21.12
C PRO A 77 0.52 -1.70 22.47
N PRO A 78 1.42 -2.55 23.00
CA PRO A 78 1.18 -3.18 24.30
C PRO A 78 1.11 -2.15 25.43
N VAL A 79 1.92 -1.09 25.38
CA VAL A 79 1.90 0.00 26.37
C VAL A 79 0.61 0.82 26.24
N ALA A 80 0.20 1.14 25.02
CA ALA A 80 -1.00 1.94 24.78
C ALA A 80 -2.29 1.20 25.12
N ILE A 81 -2.38 -0.10 24.83
CA ILE A 81 -3.53 -0.94 25.19
C ILE A 81 -3.66 -1.07 26.71
N ASN A 82 -2.54 -1.17 27.45
CA ASN A 82 -2.59 -1.22 28.91
C ASN A 82 -3.14 0.07 29.55
N ASN A 83 -2.84 1.24 28.96
CA ASN A 83 -3.29 2.52 29.49
C ASN A 83 -4.68 2.94 29.02
N ILE A 84 -5.01 2.71 27.75
CA ILE A 84 -6.17 3.31 27.04
C ILE A 84 -7.19 2.24 26.60
N GLY A 85 -6.81 0.95 26.64
CA GLY A 85 -7.68 -0.18 26.32
C GLY A 85 -8.17 -0.18 24.88
N TRP A 86 -9.47 -0.43 24.71
CA TRP A 86 -10.12 -0.57 23.40
C TRP A 86 -10.01 0.71 22.54
N ARG A 87 -9.92 1.89 23.15
CA ARG A 87 -9.89 3.19 22.43
C ARG A 87 -8.65 3.35 21.57
N PHE A 88 -7.56 2.63 21.86
CA PHE A 88 -6.35 2.63 21.03
C PHE A 88 -6.60 2.06 19.62
N HIS A 89 -7.60 1.19 19.45
CA HIS A 89 -7.96 0.66 18.14
C HIS A 89 -8.58 1.73 17.22
N ILE A 90 -9.20 2.78 17.78
CA ILE A 90 -9.74 3.91 17.01
C ILE A 90 -8.61 4.71 16.37
N PHE A 91 -7.47 4.86 17.06
CA PHE A 91 -6.30 5.55 16.51
C PHE A 91 -5.81 4.87 15.22
N TYR A 92 -5.71 3.53 15.19
CA TYR A 92 -5.38 2.80 13.97
C TYR A 92 -6.43 2.98 12.87
N ALA A 93 -7.72 2.96 13.21
CA ALA A 93 -8.77 3.15 12.22
C ALA A 93 -8.67 4.55 11.54
N VAL A 94 -8.33 5.59 12.30
CA VAL A 94 -8.12 6.93 11.76
C VAL A 94 -6.83 7.01 10.95
N PHE A 95 -5.75 6.37 11.43
CA PHE A 95 -4.48 6.32 10.71
C PHE A 95 -4.61 5.61 9.35
N ASP A 96 -5.34 4.50 9.30
CA ASP A 96 -5.63 3.78 8.06
C ASP A 96 -6.45 4.65 7.09
N ALA A 97 -7.46 5.36 7.59
CA ALA A 97 -8.27 6.27 6.77
C ALA A 97 -7.44 7.45 6.22
N ALA A 98 -6.55 8.01 7.04
CA ALA A 98 -5.62 9.05 6.62
C ALA A 98 -4.63 8.50 5.56
N GLY A 99 -4.16 7.26 5.72
CA GLY A 99 -3.32 6.58 4.73
C GLY A 99 -4.00 6.42 3.38
N ILE A 100 -5.27 6.01 3.36
CA ILE A 100 -6.08 5.93 2.12
C ILE A 100 -6.22 7.30 1.46
N ALA A 101 -6.51 8.35 2.24
CA ALA A 101 -6.62 9.71 1.74
C ALA A 101 -5.28 10.23 1.17
N PHE A 102 -4.17 9.87 1.81
CA PHE A 102 -2.83 10.21 1.34
C PHE A 102 -2.51 9.50 0.03
N ILE A 103 -2.77 8.20 -0.07
CA ILE A 103 -2.61 7.43 -1.31
C ILE A 103 -3.44 8.07 -2.42
N HIS A 104 -4.72 8.36 -2.19
CA HIS A 104 -5.57 8.96 -3.21
C HIS A 104 -5.06 10.31 -3.74
N LYS A 105 -4.37 11.09 -2.91
CA LYS A 105 -3.86 12.42 -3.28
C LYS A 105 -2.44 12.42 -3.83
N PHE A 106 -1.59 11.45 -3.44
CA PHE A 106 -0.15 11.46 -3.76
C PHE A 106 0.32 10.27 -4.60
N PHE A 107 -0.43 9.16 -4.65
CA PHE A 107 -0.09 8.07 -5.54
C PHE A 107 -0.49 8.39 -6.97
N VAL A 108 0.45 8.12 -7.86
CA VAL A 108 0.34 8.26 -9.31
C VAL A 108 0.02 6.87 -9.84
N GLU A 109 -0.98 6.73 -10.71
CA GLU A 109 -1.34 5.42 -11.26
C GLU A 109 -0.23 4.92 -12.20
N THR A 110 0.52 3.91 -11.78
CA THR A 110 1.68 3.36 -12.53
C THR A 110 1.31 2.28 -13.56
N LYS A 111 0.04 1.87 -13.60
CA LYS A 111 -0.39 0.68 -14.33
C LYS A 111 -0.32 0.87 -15.85
N GLY A 112 0.55 0.11 -16.50
CA GLY A 112 0.59 -0.02 -17.97
C GLY A 112 1.41 1.05 -18.72
N ARG A 113 2.29 1.78 -18.02
CA ARG A 113 3.22 2.76 -18.60
C ARG A 113 4.64 2.20 -18.67
N SER A 114 5.40 2.60 -19.69
CA SER A 114 6.83 2.27 -19.74
C SER A 114 7.62 3.11 -18.72
N LEU A 115 8.83 2.67 -18.36
CA LEU A 115 9.70 3.43 -17.43
C LEU A 115 10.09 4.81 -17.99
N GLU A 116 10.17 4.95 -19.32
CA GLU A 116 10.44 6.23 -20.00
C GLU A 116 9.25 7.19 -19.90
N GLU A 117 8.02 6.68 -20.04
CA GLU A 117 6.79 7.48 -19.86
C GLU A 117 6.56 7.89 -18.40
N MET A 118 7.05 7.09 -17.44
CA MET A 118 7.00 7.44 -16.01
C MET A 118 7.87 8.65 -15.70
N ASP A 119 9.10 8.70 -16.23
CA ASP A 119 10.01 9.84 -16.01
C ASP A 119 9.41 11.16 -16.56
N ASP A 120 8.71 11.10 -17.70
CA ASP A 120 7.97 12.25 -18.27
C ASP A 120 6.75 12.67 -17.43
N ILE A 121 6.00 11.70 -16.87
CA ILE A 121 4.84 11.96 -15.99
C ILE A 121 5.28 12.57 -14.65
N PHE A 122 6.41 12.11 -14.09
CA PHE A 122 6.99 12.66 -12.87
C PHE A 122 7.62 14.05 -13.09
N ALA A 123 8.06 14.37 -14.31
CA ALA A 123 8.53 15.71 -14.69
C ALA A 123 7.40 16.74 -14.92
N ALA A 124 6.14 16.29 -15.05
CA ALA A 124 4.99 17.17 -15.23
C ALA A 124 4.61 17.95 -13.95
N SER A 125 4.12 19.18 -14.11
CA SER A 125 3.78 20.08 -12.99
C SER A 125 2.70 19.55 -12.03
N ASN A 126 1.94 18.50 -12.40
CA ASN A 126 0.99 17.82 -11.53
C ASN A 126 0.93 16.31 -11.85
N PRO A 127 1.79 15.49 -11.24
CA PRO A 127 2.00 14.09 -11.63
C PRO A 127 0.76 13.21 -11.40
N VAL A 128 -0.08 13.54 -10.42
CA VAL A 128 -1.31 12.77 -10.10
C VAL A 128 -2.37 12.94 -11.19
N HIS A 129 -2.60 14.18 -11.65
CA HIS A 129 -3.53 14.43 -12.76
C HIS A 129 -2.99 13.94 -14.12
N ALA A 130 -1.67 13.97 -14.31
CA ALA A 130 -1.04 13.45 -15.52
C ALA A 130 -1.16 11.92 -15.65
N SER A 131 -1.13 11.18 -14.54
CA SER A 131 -1.37 9.73 -14.58
C SER A 131 -2.82 9.31 -14.84
N LEU A 132 -3.77 10.20 -14.54
CA LEU A 132 -5.20 9.99 -14.81
C LEU A 132 -5.58 10.26 -16.27
N GLN A 133 -4.70 10.88 -17.07
CA GLN A 133 -4.92 11.03 -18.51
C GLN A 133 -4.53 9.72 -19.21
N GLU A 134 -5.44 9.16 -20.01
CA GLU A 134 -5.28 7.86 -20.67
C GLU A 134 -3.92 7.73 -21.40
N ALA A 135 -3.26 6.60 -21.21
CA ALA A 135 -2.07 6.26 -21.98
C ALA A 135 -2.44 6.13 -23.46
N PRO A 136 -1.69 6.75 -24.40
CA PRO A 136 -1.77 6.30 -25.77
C PRO A 136 -1.34 4.83 -25.79
N LYS A 137 -2.27 3.94 -26.18
CA LYS A 137 -2.04 2.49 -26.20
C LYS A 137 -0.72 2.19 -26.91
N VAL A 138 0.25 1.64 -26.18
CA VAL A 138 1.49 1.12 -26.74
C VAL A 138 1.11 0.05 -27.78
N LYS A 139 1.27 0.38 -29.07
CA LYS A 139 1.25 -0.61 -30.14
C LYS A 139 2.49 -1.47 -29.93
N PHE A 140 2.30 -2.68 -29.42
CA PHE A 140 3.31 -3.73 -29.54
C PHE A 140 3.51 -3.99 -31.04
N THR A 141 4.55 -3.42 -31.64
CA THR A 141 5.05 -3.92 -32.92
C THR A 141 5.60 -5.30 -32.66
N THR A 142 4.77 -6.30 -32.97
CA THR A 142 5.13 -7.71 -32.97
C THR A 142 6.34 -7.94 -33.86
N GLN A 143 7.24 -8.79 -33.37
CA GLN A 143 8.52 -9.16 -33.99
C GLN A 143 8.41 -9.70 -35.44
N ALA A 144 7.19 -9.99 -35.90
CA ALA A 144 6.86 -10.39 -37.27
C ALA A 144 7.09 -9.27 -38.33
N ASP A 145 7.08 -7.99 -37.94
CA ASP A 145 7.28 -6.89 -38.91
C ASP A 145 8.76 -6.66 -39.28
N ARG A 146 9.72 -7.22 -38.52
CA ARG A 146 11.17 -7.12 -38.84
C ARG A 146 11.62 -8.04 -39.97
N GLU A 147 10.85 -9.09 -40.29
CA GLU A 147 11.19 -10.04 -41.37
C GLU A 147 10.66 -9.59 -42.75
N ALA A 148 9.89 -8.50 -42.81
CA ALA A 148 9.30 -7.98 -44.06
C ALA A 148 10.16 -6.93 -44.78
N ILE A 149 11.44 -6.76 -44.42
CA ILE A 149 12.37 -5.89 -45.18
C ILE A 149 12.99 -6.73 -46.30
N PRO A 150 12.60 -6.55 -47.58
CA PRO A 150 13.37 -7.12 -48.68
C PRO A 150 14.75 -6.43 -48.72
N LEU A 151 15.80 -7.25 -48.89
CA LEU A 151 17.20 -6.84 -49.09
C LEU A 151 17.36 -5.74 -50.15
#